data_AF-A0A2D5N6Y4-F1
#
_entry.id   AF-A0A2D5N6Y4-F1
#
_cell.length_a   1.000
_cell.length_b   1.000
_cell.length_c   1.000
_cell.angle_alpha   90.00
_cell.angle_beta   90.00
_cell.angle_gamma   90.00
#
_symmetry.space_group_name_H-M   'P 1'
#
loop_
_entity.id
_entity.type
_entity.pdbx_description
1 polymer ?
#
loop_
_entity_poly.entity_id
_entity_poly.type
_entity_poly.pdbx_seq_one_letter_code
_entity_poly.pdbx_strand_id
1 'polypeptide(L)'
;TMGFVLELKNRKSREVKYNSYKGALNAAWVSRNMILSGIVVLLFLGLHLYDFWIPEMDYKYVEVLPLDPDRYFDELVHKFKNPVRVGIYVLSFIFLALHLYHGFASSFQSVGLNNKYSKVIKSITVVFSVSVPIGFVVIALFHHLTAF
;
A
#
# COMPACT_ATOMS: atom_id res chain seq x y z
N THR A 1 -15.70 12.34 5.44
CA THR A 1 -15.99 11.29 6.46
C THR A 1 -15.07 10.12 6.20
N MET A 2 -14.47 9.51 7.22
CA MET A 2 -13.55 8.36 7.03
C MET A 2 -14.25 7.21 6.27
N GLY A 3 -13.58 6.62 5.27
CA GLY A 3 -14.19 5.63 4.37
C GLY A 3 -14.75 4.39 5.08
N PHE A 4 -14.09 3.91 6.13
CA PHE A 4 -14.58 2.78 6.93
C PHE A 4 -15.85 3.10 7.74
N VAL A 5 -15.99 4.34 8.21
CA VAL A 5 -17.20 4.79 8.93
C VAL A 5 -18.38 4.82 7.97
N LEU A 6 -18.16 5.25 6.73
CA LEU A 6 -19.17 5.23 5.67
C LEU A 6 -19.60 3.80 5.34
N GLU A 7 -18.66 2.87 5.20
CA GLU A 7 -18.99 1.45 4.94
C GLU A 7 -19.78 0.83 6.11
N LEU A 8 -19.37 1.10 7.35
CA LEU A 8 -20.10 0.63 8.54
C LEU A 8 -21.48 1.26 8.67
N LYS A 9 -21.63 2.57 8.37
CA LYS A 9 -22.93 3.25 8.35
C LYS A 9 -23.83 2.68 7.25
N ASN A 10 -23.32 2.55 6.03
CA ASN A 10 -24.05 1.95 4.91
C ASN A 10 -24.47 0.52 5.21
N ARG A 11 -23.63 -0.27 5.91
CA ARG A 11 -23.97 -1.63 6.34
C ARG A 11 -25.00 -1.67 7.45
N LYS A 12 -24.92 -0.77 8.44
CA LYS A 12 -25.89 -0.67 9.55
C LYS A 12 -27.24 -0.08 9.13
N SER A 13 -27.28 0.78 8.12
CA SER A 13 -28.51 1.39 7.62
C SER A 13 -29.36 0.43 6.75
N ARG A 14 -29.01 -0.86 6.69
CA ARG A 14 -29.69 -1.88 5.89
C ARG A 14 -30.40 -2.87 6.82
N GLU A 15 -31.74 -2.81 6.86
CA GLU A 15 -32.57 -3.76 7.64
C GLU A 15 -32.75 -5.11 6.94
N VAL A 16 -32.73 -5.17 5.60
CA VAL A 16 -32.84 -6.41 4.80
C VAL A 16 -31.69 -6.48 3.80
N LYS A 17 -31.02 -7.64 3.70
CA LYS A 17 -29.96 -7.87 2.70
C LYS A 17 -30.59 -7.97 1.31
N TYR A 18 -29.95 -7.33 0.32
CA TYR A 18 -30.40 -7.37 -1.07
C TYR A 18 -30.53 -8.81 -1.57
N ASN A 19 -31.70 -9.15 -2.11
CA ASN A 19 -31.98 -10.46 -2.71
C ASN A 19 -31.13 -10.68 -4.00
N SER A 20 -30.74 -9.61 -4.68
CA SER A 20 -29.71 -9.63 -5.74
C SER A 20 -28.85 -8.37 -5.64
N TYR A 21 -27.52 -8.53 -5.55
CA TYR A 21 -26.58 -7.42 -5.54
C TYR A 21 -25.95 -7.24 -6.93
N LYS A 22 -26.50 -6.32 -7.73
CA LYS A 22 -25.93 -5.92 -9.04
C LYS A 22 -24.79 -4.90 -8.88
N GLY A 23 -23.90 -5.09 -7.91
CA GLY A 23 -22.85 -4.13 -7.60
C GLY A 23 -21.83 -3.88 -8.72
N ALA A 24 -21.76 -4.76 -9.74
CA ALA A 24 -20.89 -4.59 -10.90
C ALA A 24 -21.39 -3.50 -11.86
N LEU A 25 -22.69 -3.20 -11.85
CA LEU A 25 -23.27 -2.13 -12.66
C LEU A 25 -23.01 -0.73 -12.05
N ASN A 26 -22.82 -0.64 -10.73
CA ASN A 26 -22.85 0.62 -10.00
C ASN A 26 -21.49 1.07 -9.45
N ALA A 27 -20.49 0.19 -9.36
CA ALA A 27 -19.18 0.54 -8.82
C ALA A 27 -18.05 -0.36 -9.36
N ALA A 28 -16.90 0.25 -9.62
CA ALA A 28 -15.67 -0.46 -9.99
C ALA A 28 -15.24 -1.44 -8.88
N TRP A 29 -14.65 -2.58 -9.27
CA TRP A 29 -14.23 -3.62 -8.33
C TRP A 29 -13.27 -3.10 -7.24
N VAL A 30 -12.36 -2.20 -7.61
CA VAL A 30 -11.40 -1.56 -6.69
C VAL A 30 -12.14 -0.82 -5.58
N SER A 31 -13.19 -0.06 -5.92
CA SER A 31 -13.99 0.71 -4.97
C SER A 31 -14.69 -0.16 -3.93
N ARG A 32 -15.11 -1.36 -4.33
CA ARG A 32 -15.82 -2.30 -3.44
C ARG A 32 -14.89 -3.02 -2.48
N ASN A 33 -13.63 -3.22 -2.89
CA ASN A 33 -12.63 -3.93 -2.12
C ASN A 33 -11.61 -2.99 -1.44
N MET A 34 -11.94 -1.70 -1.32
CA MET A 34 -11.04 -0.70 -0.71
C MET A 34 -10.64 -1.06 0.72
N ILE A 35 -11.55 -1.61 1.52
CA ILE A 35 -11.23 -2.04 2.89
C ILE A 35 -10.23 -3.20 2.92
N LEU A 36 -10.35 -4.15 1.98
CA LEU A 36 -9.43 -5.28 1.87
C LEU A 36 -8.05 -4.82 1.45
N SER A 37 -7.97 -3.97 0.41
CA SER A 37 -6.68 -3.39 -0.01
C SER A 37 -6.04 -2.58 1.11
N GLY A 38 -6.81 -1.82 1.90
CA GLY A 38 -6.31 -1.08 3.05
C GLY A 38 -5.78 -1.97 4.17
N ILE A 39 -6.44 -3.10 4.46
CA ILE A 39 -5.94 -4.08 5.45
C ILE A 39 -4.63 -4.70 4.97
N VAL A 40 -4.53 -5.08 3.69
CA VAL A 40 -3.28 -5.63 3.13
C VAL A 40 -2.15 -4.61 3.24
N VAL A 41 -2.41 -3.34 2.90
CA VAL A 41 -1.42 -2.26 3.03
C VAL A 41 -1.00 -2.07 4.49
N LEU A 42 -1.93 -2.14 5.44
CA LEU A 42 -1.62 -2.01 6.87
C LEU A 42 -0.76 -3.17 7.39
N LEU A 43 -1.08 -4.40 7.01
CA LEU A 43 -0.28 -5.58 7.34
C LEU A 43 1.11 -5.49 6.72
N PHE A 44 1.19 -5.05 5.47
CA PHE A 44 2.45 -4.80 4.78
C PHE A 44 3.29 -3.74 5.49
N LEU A 45 2.69 -2.64 5.94
CA LEU A 45 3.39 -1.63 6.72
C LEU A 45 3.98 -2.21 8.02
N GLY A 46 3.22 -3.06 8.72
CA GLY A 46 3.73 -3.77 9.89
C GLY A 46 4.92 -4.67 9.57
N LEU A 47 4.83 -5.48 8.51
CA LEU A 47 5.92 -6.34 8.05
C LEU A 47 7.15 -5.52 7.63
N HIS A 48 6.94 -4.41 6.93
CA HIS A 48 7.99 -3.50 6.48
C HIS A 48 8.75 -2.88 7.66
N LEU A 49 8.03 -2.41 8.68
CA LEU A 49 8.65 -1.90 9.90
C LEU A 49 9.37 -3.01 10.66
N TYR A 50 8.82 -4.22 10.70
CA TYR A 50 9.49 -5.36 11.32
C TYR A 50 10.79 -5.73 10.60
N ASP A 51 10.80 -5.75 9.27
CA ASP A 51 11.96 -6.18 8.50
C ASP A 51 13.09 -5.12 8.51
N PHE A 52 12.78 -3.83 8.52
CA PHE A 52 13.77 -2.75 8.35
C PHE A 52 13.85 -1.77 9.53
N TRP A 53 12.72 -1.36 10.10
CA TRP A 53 12.73 -0.34 11.16
C TRP A 53 13.13 -0.91 12.52
N ILE A 54 12.67 -2.11 12.88
CA ILE A 54 13.04 -2.75 14.15
C ILE A 54 14.55 -3.02 14.24
N PRO A 55 15.21 -3.65 13.24
CA PRO A 55 16.67 -3.82 13.27
C PRO A 55 17.42 -2.50 13.34
N GLU A 56 16.95 -1.47 12.64
CA GLU A 56 17.55 -0.12 12.69
C GLU A 56 17.47 0.48 14.11
N MET A 57 16.32 0.34 14.76
CA MET A 57 16.14 0.83 16.13
C MET A 57 17.03 0.10 17.13
N ASP A 58 17.19 -1.21 16.95
CA ASP A 58 18.06 -2.06 17.78
C ASP A 58 19.53 -1.64 17.63
N TYR A 59 20.03 -1.59 16.38
CA TYR A 59 21.40 -1.18 16.06
C TYR A 59 21.76 0.20 16.63
N LYS A 60 20.87 1.18 16.44
CA LYS A 60 21.17 2.58 16.76
C LYS A 60 20.92 2.94 18.22
N TYR A 61 19.89 2.38 18.85
CA TYR A 61 19.42 2.86 20.16
C TYR A 61 19.46 1.80 21.26
N VAL A 62 19.53 0.51 20.94
CA VAL A 62 19.64 -0.57 21.93
C VAL A 62 21.10 -0.97 22.09
N GLU A 63 21.74 -1.36 20.99
CA GLU A 63 23.15 -1.76 20.98
C GLU A 63 24.11 -0.56 20.91
N VAL A 64 23.63 0.57 20.38
CA VAL A 64 24.37 1.84 20.25
C VAL A 64 25.71 1.63 19.52
N LEU A 65 25.64 1.00 18.35
CA LEU A 65 26.79 0.70 17.51
C LEU A 65 27.26 1.95 16.72
N PRO A 66 28.54 1.98 16.28
CA PRO A 66 29.05 3.05 15.40
C PRO A 66 28.22 3.17 14.12
N LEU A 67 28.22 4.36 13.50
CA LEU A 67 27.52 4.55 12.22
C LEU A 67 28.22 3.75 11.11
N ASP A 68 27.48 2.83 10.50
CA ASP A 68 27.91 2.07 9.32
C ASP A 68 26.91 2.31 8.16
N PRO A 69 27.29 3.12 7.15
CA PRO A 69 26.44 3.41 6.00
C PRO A 69 26.34 2.26 5.00
N ASP A 70 27.26 1.28 5.02
CA ASP A 70 27.33 0.22 4.00
C ASP A 70 26.44 -0.98 4.35
N ARG A 71 26.02 -1.11 5.62
CA ARG A 71 25.16 -2.18 6.15
C ARG A 71 23.82 -2.36 5.42
N TYR A 72 23.20 -1.27 4.96
CA TYR A 72 21.82 -1.28 4.45
C TYR A 72 21.63 -2.19 3.23
N PHE A 73 22.65 -2.29 2.37
CA PHE A 73 22.56 -3.11 1.15
C PHE A 73 22.48 -4.60 1.49
N ASP A 74 23.39 -5.09 2.35
CA ASP A 74 23.44 -6.50 2.74
C ASP A 74 22.19 -6.93 3.49
N GLU A 75 21.67 -6.08 4.38
CA GLU A 75 20.43 -6.34 5.09
C GLU A 75 19.23 -6.44 4.14
N LEU A 76 19.15 -5.53 3.16
CA LEU A 76 18.12 -5.56 2.14
C LEU A 76 18.19 -6.86 1.34
N VAL A 77 19.36 -7.21 0.81
CA VAL A 77 19.58 -8.44 0.03
C VAL A 77 19.19 -9.67 0.85
N HIS A 78 19.62 -9.72 2.12
CA HIS A 78 19.32 -10.83 3.01
C HIS A 78 17.82 -11.05 3.18
N LYS A 79 17.02 -9.98 3.36
CA LYS A 79 15.56 -10.11 3.49
C LYS A 79 14.92 -10.68 2.22
N PHE A 80 15.40 -10.29 1.04
CA PHE A 80 14.84 -10.72 -0.25
C PHE A 80 15.34 -12.09 -0.76
N LYS A 81 16.16 -12.82 0.01
CA LYS A 81 16.51 -14.22 -0.32
C LYS A 81 15.31 -15.18 -0.19
N ASN A 82 14.40 -14.92 0.75
CA ASN A 82 13.24 -15.80 0.98
C ASN A 82 12.14 -15.54 -0.07
N PRO A 83 11.81 -16.52 -0.95
CA PRO A 83 10.82 -16.34 -2.01
C PRO A 83 9.40 -16.06 -1.48
N VAL A 84 9.06 -16.58 -0.30
CA VAL A 84 7.77 -16.29 0.34
C VAL A 84 7.69 -14.83 0.75
N ARG A 85 8.77 -14.27 1.32
CA ARG A 85 8.81 -12.85 1.70
C ARG A 85 8.69 -11.97 0.46
N VAL A 86 9.44 -12.28 -0.60
CA VAL A 86 9.35 -11.56 -1.89
C VAL A 86 7.93 -11.60 -2.45
N GLY A 87 7.29 -12.78 -2.46
CA GLY A 87 5.91 -12.94 -2.91
C GLY A 87 4.92 -12.07 -2.12
N ILE A 88 5.06 -12.01 -0.79
CA ILE A 88 4.24 -11.14 0.07
C ILE A 88 4.46 -9.66 -0.29
N TYR A 89 5.70 -9.22 -0.46
CA TYR A 89 6.01 -7.83 -0.84
C TYR A 89 5.41 -7.48 -2.19
N VAL A 90 5.61 -8.31 -3.22
CA VAL A 90 5.07 -8.07 -4.57
C VAL A 90 3.54 -8.00 -4.54
N LEU A 91 2.88 -8.94 -3.86
CA LEU A 91 1.43 -8.94 -3.72
C LEU A 91 0.95 -7.68 -2.99
N SER A 92 1.64 -7.28 -1.93
CA SER A 92 1.32 -6.07 -1.16
C SER A 92 1.44 -4.80 -1.99
N PHE A 93 2.45 -4.69 -2.86
CA PHE A 93 2.60 -3.56 -3.77
C PHE A 93 1.51 -3.51 -4.84
N ILE A 94 1.00 -4.65 -5.30
CA ILE A 94 -0.18 -4.69 -6.19
C ILE A 94 -1.41 -4.11 -5.47
N PHE A 95 -1.68 -4.56 -4.23
CA PHE A 95 -2.79 -4.00 -3.44
C PHE A 95 -2.58 -2.53 -3.09
N LEU A 96 -1.35 -2.10 -2.82
CA LEU A 96 -1.00 -0.69 -2.62
C LEU A 96 -1.30 0.14 -3.86
N ALA A 97 -0.93 -0.34 -5.06
CA ALA A 97 -1.23 0.34 -6.31
C ALA A 97 -2.74 0.53 -6.49
N LEU A 98 -3.53 -0.52 -6.25
CA LEU A 98 -4.99 -0.46 -6.31
C LEU A 98 -5.58 0.51 -5.27
N HIS A 99 -5.03 0.50 -4.04
CA HIS A 99 -5.46 1.36 -2.95
C HIS A 99 -5.20 2.84 -3.27
N LEU A 100 -3.99 3.17 -3.73
CA LEU A 100 -3.61 4.54 -4.12
C LEU A 100 -4.38 5.00 -5.35
N TYR A 101 -4.54 4.15 -6.36
CA TYR A 101 -5.25 4.49 -7.59
C TYR A 101 -6.68 4.98 -7.33
N HIS A 102 -7.35 4.40 -6.34
CA HIS A 102 -8.70 4.79 -5.94
C HIS A 102 -8.72 5.94 -4.93
N GLY A 103 -7.94 5.85 -3.86
CA GLY A 103 -8.04 6.75 -2.72
C GLY A 103 -7.24 8.06 -2.86
N PHE A 104 -6.14 8.05 -3.62
CA PHE A 104 -5.15 9.13 -3.52
C PHE A 104 -5.67 10.46 -4.08
N ALA A 105 -6.29 10.44 -5.25
CA ALA A 105 -6.96 11.62 -5.83
C ALA A 105 -8.09 12.15 -4.92
N SER A 106 -8.84 11.24 -4.30
CA SER A 106 -9.97 11.58 -3.42
C SER A 106 -9.52 12.26 -2.13
N SER A 107 -8.32 11.96 -1.63
CA SER A 107 -7.75 12.61 -0.45
C SER A 107 -7.51 14.11 -0.71
N PHE A 108 -7.01 14.46 -1.90
CA PHE A 108 -6.82 15.87 -2.28
C PHE A 108 -8.15 16.64 -2.39
N GLN A 109 -9.19 15.99 -2.90
CA GLN A 109 -10.54 16.57 -2.92
C GLN A 109 -11.08 16.80 -1.50
N SER A 110 -10.80 15.87 -0.58
CA SER A 110 -11.27 15.94 0.81
C SER A 110 -10.63 17.07 1.61
N VAL A 111 -9.40 17.46 1.28
CA VAL A 111 -8.72 18.62 1.89
C VAL A 111 -9.01 19.95 1.18
N GLY A 112 -9.93 19.97 0.21
CA GLY A 112 -10.42 21.19 -0.44
C GLY A 112 -9.80 21.54 -1.79
N LEU A 113 -8.92 20.69 -2.36
CA LEU A 113 -8.34 20.90 -3.69
C LEU A 113 -9.27 20.42 -4.81
N ASN A 114 -10.54 20.84 -4.76
CA ASN A 114 -11.53 20.58 -5.80
C ASN A 114 -11.76 21.82 -6.68
N ASN A 115 -10.85 22.07 -7.63
CA ASN A 115 -10.89 23.26 -8.48
C ASN A 115 -10.43 22.94 -9.92
N LYS A 116 -10.05 23.95 -10.72
CA LYS A 116 -9.57 23.77 -12.10
C LYS A 116 -8.38 22.81 -12.24
N TYR A 117 -7.59 22.63 -11.17
CA TYR A 117 -6.44 21.73 -11.14
C TYR A 117 -6.81 20.27 -10.82
N SER A 118 -8.06 19.97 -10.44
CA SER A 118 -8.51 18.61 -10.07
C SER A 118 -8.20 17.56 -11.14
N LYS A 119 -8.31 17.92 -12.43
CA LYS A 119 -8.00 17.02 -13.55
C LYS A 119 -6.52 16.66 -13.60
N VAL A 120 -5.65 17.65 -13.38
CA VAL A 120 -4.19 17.47 -13.36
C VAL A 120 -3.78 16.66 -12.14
N ILE A 121 -4.29 16.99 -10.95
CA ILE A 121 -4.04 16.26 -9.71
C ILE A 121 -4.45 14.79 -9.88
N LYS A 122 -5.64 14.53 -10.43
CA LYS A 122 -6.08 13.15 -10.71
C LYS A 122 -5.10 12.41 -11.63
N SER A 123 -4.64 13.05 -12.71
CA SER A 123 -3.66 12.44 -13.62
C SER A 123 -2.35 12.11 -12.90
N ILE A 124 -1.80 13.04 -12.12
CA ILE A 124 -0.54 12.84 -11.38
C ILE A 124 -0.69 11.72 -10.36
N THR A 125 -1.76 11.73 -9.58
CA THR A 125 -2.00 10.69 -8.56
C THR A 125 -2.17 9.31 -9.17
N VAL A 126 -2.80 9.18 -10.34
CA VAL A 126 -2.89 7.91 -11.08
C VAL A 126 -1.51 7.43 -11.53
N VAL A 127 -0.70 8.29 -12.14
CA VAL A 127 0.67 7.94 -12.55
C VAL A 127 1.51 7.50 -11.35
N PHE A 128 1.43 8.25 -10.24
CA PHE A 128 2.12 7.93 -9.00
C PHE A 128 1.71 6.56 -8.45
N SER A 129 0.40 6.26 -8.48
CA SER A 129 -0.16 5.02 -7.93
C SER A 129 0.30 3.77 -8.67
N VAL A 130 0.81 3.91 -9.90
CA VAL A 130 1.30 2.80 -10.72
C VAL A 130 2.82 2.76 -10.73
N SER A 131 3.46 3.90 -11.01
CA SER A 131 4.92 4.00 -11.15
C SER A 131 5.68 3.62 -9.89
N VAL A 132 5.25 4.12 -8.72
CA VAL A 132 5.94 3.88 -7.45
C VAL A 132 5.88 2.41 -7.04
N PRO A 133 4.71 1.74 -7.00
CA PRO A 133 4.66 0.32 -6.68
C PRO A 133 5.40 -0.56 -7.69
N ILE A 134 5.37 -0.23 -8.99
CA ILE A 134 6.16 -0.96 -9.99
C ILE A 134 7.65 -0.83 -9.69
N GLY A 135 8.14 0.38 -9.37
CA GLY A 135 9.54 0.58 -8.98
C GLY A 135 9.96 -0.31 -7.81
N PHE A 136 9.13 -0.40 -6.77
CA PHE A 136 9.41 -1.27 -5.63
C PHE A 136 9.32 -2.77 -5.95
N VAL A 137 8.39 -3.20 -6.81
CA VAL A 137 8.32 -4.58 -7.30
C VAL A 137 9.59 -4.94 -8.07
N VAL A 138 10.07 -4.04 -8.93
CA VAL A 138 11.32 -4.22 -9.67
C VAL A 138 12.49 -4.37 -8.71
N ILE A 139 12.59 -3.53 -7.68
CA ILE A 139 13.64 -3.65 -6.66
C ILE A 139 13.58 -5.03 -5.97
N ALA A 140 12.40 -5.47 -5.50
CA ALA A 140 12.26 -6.75 -4.81
C ALA A 140 12.61 -7.96 -5.71
N LEU A 141 12.16 -7.93 -6.97
CA LEU A 141 12.44 -9.00 -7.92
C LEU A 141 13.90 -8.99 -8.39
N PHE A 142 14.48 -7.82 -8.62
CA PHE A 142 15.89 -7.68 -9.00
C PHE A 142 16.78 -8.36 -7.96
N HIS A 143 16.68 -7.97 -6.69
CA HIS A 143 17.53 -8.53 -5.63
C HIS A 143 17.26 -10.03 -5.38
N HIS A 144 16.03 -10.51 -5.61
CA HIS A 144 15.74 -11.93 -5.49
C HIS A 144 16.35 -12.77 -6.63
N LEU A 145 16.33 -12.25 -7.87
CA LEU A 145 16.75 -12.97 -9.07
C LEU A 145 18.24 -12.83 -9.38
N THR A 146 18.85 -11.70 -9.02
CA THR A 146 20.27 -11.45 -9.30
C THR A 146 21.21 -11.97 -8.22
N ALA A 147 20.67 -12.68 -7.21
CA ALA A 147 21.37 -13.37 -6.13
C ALA A 147 22.88 -13.06 -6.06
N PHE A 148 23.23 -11.98 -5.36
CA PHE A 148 24.62 -11.72 -4.96
C PHE A 148 25.06 -12.73 -3.88
#